data_AF-A0A0G1L7A2-F1
#
_entry.id   AF-A0A0G1L7A2-F1
#
_cell.length_a   1.000
_cell.length_b   1.000
_cell.length_c   1.000
_cell.angle_alpha   90.00
_cell.angle_beta   90.00
_cell.angle_gamma   90.00
#
_symmetry.space_group_name_H-M   'P 1'
#
loop_
_entity.id
_entity.type
_entity.pdbx_description
1 polymer ?
#
loop_
_entity_poly.entity_id
_entity_poly.type
_entity_poly.pdbx_seq_one_letter_code
_entity_poly.pdbx_strand_id
1 'polypeptide(L)'
;MPIILCLDPGTSHTGLAISEEGILATPVATIYEKELDQLVTKLLPFLNRYHPDKIVIGVPEYGPIVKFATDLSEKIYTVFPKEIVFFREDLSSHTARNVMKEQGKTLTKRKKEEHQTAAALILQDYLDSF
;
A
#
# COMPACT_ATOMS: atom_id res chain seq x y z
N MET A 1 -14.39 5.77 13.23
CA MET A 1 -14.20 5.27 11.85
C MET A 1 -13.03 4.29 11.89
N PRO A 2 -13.02 3.24 11.06
CA PRO A 2 -11.98 2.21 11.12
C PRO A 2 -10.61 2.78 10.71
N ILE A 3 -9.55 2.37 11.40
CA ILE A 3 -8.19 2.67 10.97
C ILE A 3 -7.83 1.74 9.81
N ILE A 4 -7.42 2.29 8.66
CA ILE A 4 -7.15 1.51 7.45
C ILE A 4 -5.69 1.65 7.06
N LEU A 5 -4.99 0.52 6.94
CA LEU A 5 -3.62 0.46 6.42
C LEU A 5 -3.65 -0.03 4.97
N CYS A 6 -2.99 0.70 4.08
CA CYS A 6 -2.84 0.30 2.68
C CYS A 6 -1.44 -0.24 2.40
N LEU A 7 -1.38 -1.32 1.63
CA LEU A 7 -0.16 -1.93 1.10
C LEU A 7 -0.19 -1.83 -0.43
N ASP A 8 0.85 -1.24 -1.01
CA ASP A 8 1.08 -1.21 -2.46
C ASP A 8 2.30 -2.09 -2.81
N PRO A 9 2.11 -3.40 -3.07
CA PRO A 9 3.20 -4.32 -3.37
C PRO A 9 3.71 -4.13 -4.80
N GLY A 10 4.97 -3.70 -4.92
CA GLY A 10 5.75 -3.76 -6.15
C GLY A 10 6.64 -5.00 -6.22
N THR A 11 7.50 -5.06 -7.24
CA THR A 11 8.41 -6.21 -7.47
C THR A 11 9.56 -6.32 -6.47
N SER A 12 9.83 -5.28 -5.68
CA SER A 12 10.95 -5.24 -4.73
C SER A 12 10.75 -4.33 -3.53
N HIS A 13 9.56 -3.75 -3.42
CA HIS A 13 9.21 -2.79 -2.38
C HIS A 13 7.71 -2.82 -2.15
N THR A 14 7.28 -2.45 -0.95
CA THR A 14 5.88 -2.25 -0.62
C THR A 14 5.71 -0.86 -0.05
N GLY A 15 4.91 -0.02 -0.73
CA GLY A 15 4.49 1.28 -0.20
C GLY A 15 3.43 1.10 0.88
N LEU A 16 3.49 1.90 1.94
CA LEU A 16 2.54 1.90 3.04
C LEU A 16 1.87 3.27 3.19
N ALA A 17 0.56 3.26 3.40
CA ALA A 17 -0.21 4.44 3.75
C ALA A 17 -1.27 4.12 4.82
N ILE A 18 -1.71 5.13 5.57
CA ILE A 18 -2.70 4.98 6.64
C ILE A 18 -3.80 6.03 6.51
N SER A 19 -5.02 5.67 6.89
CA SER A 19 -6.08 6.60 7.22
C SER A 19 -6.64 6.26 8.59
N GLU A 20 -6.52 7.17 9.55
CA GLU A 20 -7.03 6.99 10.91
C GLU A 20 -8.49 7.42 11.05
N GLU A 21 -8.93 8.34 10.19
CA GLU A 21 -10.27 8.91 10.22
C GLU A 21 -11.17 8.42 9.08
N GLY A 22 -10.62 7.64 8.12
CA GLY A 22 -11.36 7.18 6.95
C GLY A 22 -11.68 8.29 5.94
N ILE A 23 -11.02 9.44 6.04
CA ILE A 23 -11.25 10.61 5.18
C ILE A 23 -10.02 10.87 4.30
N LEU A 24 -8.85 10.99 4.93
CA LEU A 24 -7.61 11.32 4.26
C LEU A 24 -6.60 10.18 4.38
N ALA A 25 -6.00 9.79 3.26
CA ALA A 25 -4.88 8.88 3.24
C ALA A 25 -3.55 9.63 3.41
N THR A 26 -2.66 9.09 4.25
CA THR A 26 -1.33 9.67 4.50
C THR A 26 -0.23 8.64 4.23
N PRO A 27 0.85 9.01 3.51
CA PRO A 27 1.96 8.11 3.26
C PRO A 27 2.74 7.84 4.55
N VAL A 28 3.10 6.58 4.80
CA VAL A 28 3.76 6.16 6.05
C VAL A 28 5.22 5.82 5.82
N ALA A 29 5.47 4.81 4.97
CA ALA A 29 6.80 4.29 4.74
C ALA A 29 6.85 3.45 3.47
N THR A 30 8.06 3.12 3.04
CA THR A 30 8.32 2.12 1.99
C THR A 30 9.18 1.02 2.59
N ILE A 31 8.71 -0.23 2.53
CA ILE A 31 9.49 -1.41 2.90
C ILE A 31 10.20 -1.91 1.65
N TYR A 32 11.52 -2.07 1.71
CA TYR A 32 12.31 -2.70 0.64
C TYR A 32 12.59 -4.15 1.03
N GLU A 33 11.79 -5.06 0.49
CA GLU A 33 11.89 -6.49 0.70
C GLU A 33 11.16 -7.24 -0.43
N LYS A 34 11.76 -8.34 -0.88
CA LYS A 34 11.19 -9.23 -1.90
C LYS A 34 10.65 -10.51 -1.30
N GLU A 35 11.31 -11.00 -0.24
CA GLU A 35 10.93 -12.24 0.41
C GLU A 35 9.70 -12.04 1.30
N LEU A 36 8.68 -12.86 1.05
CA LEU A 36 7.35 -12.66 1.61
C LEU A 36 7.35 -12.74 3.15
N ASP A 37 8.08 -13.69 3.73
CA ASP A 37 8.21 -13.86 5.18
C ASP A 37 8.93 -12.68 5.85
N GLN A 38 9.96 -12.17 5.18
CA GLN A 38 10.71 -11.00 5.66
C GLN A 38 9.88 -9.73 5.54
N LEU A 39 9.06 -9.61 4.48
CA LEU A 39 8.13 -8.51 4.31
C LEU A 39 7.09 -8.49 5.44
N VAL A 40 6.47 -9.63 5.75
CA VAL A 40 5.52 -9.74 6.87
C VAL A 40 6.19 -9.38 8.19
N THR A 41 7.41 -9.88 8.43
CA THR A 41 8.18 -9.53 9.63
C THR A 41 8.40 -8.01 9.74
N LYS A 42 8.74 -7.36 8.62
CA LYS A 42 8.93 -5.90 8.55
C LYS A 42 7.61 -5.12 8.63
N LEU A 43 6.46 -5.73 8.38
CA LEU A 43 5.13 -5.13 8.55
C LEU A 43 4.67 -5.11 10.01
N LEU A 44 5.10 -6.07 10.84
CA LEU A 44 4.67 -6.19 12.24
C LEU A 44 4.79 -4.89 13.06
N PRO A 45 5.89 -4.10 12.98
CA PRO A 45 5.98 -2.83 13.70
C PRO A 45 4.89 -1.82 13.32
N PHE A 46 4.45 -1.83 12.06
CA PHE A 46 3.38 -0.95 11.58
C PHE A 46 2.01 -1.44 12.07
N LEU A 47 1.76 -2.75 11.99
CA LEU A 47 0.54 -3.36 12.52
C LEU A 47 0.38 -3.11 14.03
N ASN A 48 1.48 -3.25 14.79
CA ASN A 48 1.50 -3.00 16.22
C ASN A 48 1.40 -1.51 16.58
N ARG A 49 1.88 -0.62 15.71
CA ARG A 49 1.83 0.83 15.96
C ARG A 49 0.45 1.41 15.68
N TYR A 50 -0.13 1.07 14.54
CA TYR A 50 -1.36 1.71 14.05
C TYR A 50 -2.61 0.92 14.41
N HIS A 51 -2.48 -0.35 14.79
CA HIS A 51 -3.61 -1.23 15.11
C HIS A 51 -4.76 -1.15 14.08
N PRO A 52 -4.49 -1.27 12.77
CA PRO A 52 -5.51 -1.09 11.77
C PRO A 52 -6.67 -2.08 11.98
N ASP A 53 -7.88 -1.66 11.63
CA ASP A 53 -9.07 -2.52 11.62
C ASP A 53 -9.19 -3.28 10.29
N LYS A 54 -8.58 -2.72 9.25
CA LYS A 54 -8.62 -3.23 7.89
C LYS A 54 -7.30 -2.98 7.18
N ILE A 55 -6.92 -3.94 6.33
CA ILE A 55 -5.85 -3.76 5.36
C ILE A 55 -6.44 -3.69 3.95
N VAL A 56 -6.03 -2.69 3.18
CA VAL A 56 -6.28 -2.60 1.74
C VAL A 56 -4.99 -2.96 1.01
N ILE A 57 -5.06 -3.83 0.01
CA ILE A 57 -3.91 -4.20 -0.82
C ILE A 57 -4.22 -3.75 -2.25
N GLY A 58 -3.42 -2.81 -2.75
CA GLY A 58 -3.45 -2.40 -4.15
C GLY A 58 -2.99 -3.56 -5.04
N VAL A 59 -3.77 -3.86 -6.08
CA VAL A 59 -3.44 -4.93 -7.03
C VAL A 59 -3.70 -4.48 -8.47
N PRO A 60 -2.79 -4.81 -9.41
CA PRO A 60 -3.08 -4.61 -10.82
C PRO A 60 -4.13 -5.60 -11.31
N GLU A 61 -4.68 -5.37 -12.49
CA GLU A 61 -5.68 -6.29 -13.07
C GLU A 61 -5.10 -7.67 -13.44
N TYR A 62 -3.83 -7.70 -13.83
CA TYR A 62 -3.12 -8.90 -14.28
C TYR A 62 -1.62 -8.80 -13.99
N GLY A 63 -0.93 -9.95 -13.99
CA GLY A 63 0.51 -10.03 -13.85
C GLY A 63 0.97 -10.69 -12.54
N PRO A 64 2.30 -10.82 -12.34
CA PRO A 64 2.88 -11.58 -11.23
C PRO A 64 2.58 -10.98 -9.85
N ILE A 65 2.31 -9.66 -9.79
CA ILE A 65 1.97 -8.96 -8.55
C ILE A 65 0.64 -9.45 -7.98
N VAL A 66 -0.32 -9.88 -8.81
CA VAL A 66 -1.61 -10.41 -8.34
C VAL A 66 -1.39 -11.63 -7.44
N LYS A 67 -0.60 -12.59 -7.91
CA LYS A 67 -0.26 -13.78 -7.12
C LYS A 67 0.52 -13.40 -5.86
N PHE A 68 1.49 -12.50 -5.97
CA PHE A 68 2.26 -12.03 -4.81
C PHE A 68 1.37 -11.38 -3.75
N ALA A 69 0.41 -10.56 -4.15
CA ALA A 69 -0.54 -9.91 -3.24
C ALA A 69 -1.48 -10.93 -2.57
N THR A 70 -1.92 -11.96 -3.30
CA THR A 70 -2.68 -13.07 -2.71
C THR A 70 -1.83 -13.80 -1.66
N ASP A 71 -0.63 -14.27 -2.01
CA ASP A 71 0.25 -14.97 -1.08
C ASP A 71 0.58 -14.08 0.15
N LEU A 72 0.78 -12.77 -0.06
CA LEU A 72 1.02 -11.79 1.00
C LEU A 72 -0.17 -11.70 1.94
N SER A 73 -1.39 -11.61 1.41
CA SER A 73 -2.61 -11.54 2.22
C SER A 73 -2.78 -12.76 3.12
N GLU A 74 -2.48 -13.96 2.60
CA GLU A 74 -2.58 -15.21 3.35
C GLU A 74 -1.60 -15.21 4.53
N LYS A 75 -0.34 -14.80 4.29
CA LYS A 75 0.64 -14.72 5.38
C LYS A 75 0.31 -13.63 6.38
N ILE A 76 -0.15 -12.45 5.93
CA ILE A 76 -0.58 -11.38 6.83
C ILE A 76 -1.73 -11.85 7.71
N TYR A 77 -2.70 -12.59 7.15
CA TYR A 77 -3.86 -13.07 7.90
C TYR A 77 -3.47 -13.95 9.10
N THR A 78 -2.34 -14.68 9.03
CA THR A 78 -1.84 -15.48 10.15
C THR A 78 -1.43 -14.66 11.37
N VAL A 79 -1.01 -13.40 11.17
CA VAL A 79 -0.57 -12.48 12.24
C VAL A 79 -1.56 -11.33 12.47
N PHE A 80 -2.47 -11.11 11.53
CA PHE A 80 -3.48 -10.07 11.53
C PHE A 80 -4.81 -10.64 11.03
N PRO A 81 -5.60 -11.31 11.88
CA PRO A 81 -6.84 -11.98 11.49
C PRO A 81 -8.02 -11.00 11.41
N LYS A 82 -7.84 -9.81 10.80
CA LYS A 82 -8.91 -8.86 10.52
C LYS A 82 -9.16 -8.75 9.01
N GLU A 83 -10.02 -7.83 8.60
CA GLU A 83 -10.45 -7.67 7.21
C GLU A 83 -9.27 -7.27 6.31
N ILE A 84 -9.09 -8.00 5.20
CA ILE A 84 -8.14 -7.69 4.14
C ILE A 84 -8.92 -7.56 2.83
N VAL A 85 -8.78 -6.43 2.14
CA VAL A 85 -9.49 -6.11 0.90
C VAL A 85 -8.49 -5.88 -0.22
N PHE A 86 -8.74 -6.47 -1.38
CA PHE A 86 -8.00 -6.14 -2.60
C PHE A 86 -8.67 -4.98 -3.33
N PHE A 87 -7.92 -3.94 -3.64
CA PHE A 87 -8.39 -2.81 -4.41
C PHE A 87 -7.68 -2.78 -5.77
N ARG A 88 -8.45 -2.94 -6.84
CA ARG A 88 -7.91 -2.97 -8.20
C ARG A 88 -7.63 -1.56 -8.67
N GLU A 89 -6.38 -1.28 -9.01
CA GLU A 89 -6.02 -0.04 -9.68
C GLU A 89 -6.52 -0.04 -11.12
N ASP A 90 -7.17 1.03 -11.54
CA ASP A 90 -7.37 1.28 -12.96
C ASP A 90 -6.07 1.88 -13.57
N LEU A 91 -5.63 1.34 -14.71
CA LEU A 91 -4.42 1.76 -15.43
C LEU A 91 -4.51 3.22 -15.97
N SER A 92 -5.72 3.74 -16.15
CA SER A 92 -5.94 5.10 -16.67
C SER A 92 -5.62 6.16 -15.61
N SER A 93 -5.86 5.85 -14.34
CA SER A 93 -5.60 6.69 -13.18
C SER A 93 -4.10 6.76 -12.87
N HIS A 94 -3.38 5.66 -13.07
CA HIS A 94 -1.92 5.61 -12.96
C HIS A 94 -1.22 6.54 -13.98
N THR A 95 -1.76 6.64 -15.20
CA THR A 95 -1.24 7.54 -16.25
C THR A 95 -1.55 9.00 -15.94
N ALA A 96 -2.77 9.31 -15.47
CA ALA A 96 -3.18 10.66 -15.11
C ALA A 96 -2.37 11.25 -13.93
N ARG A 97 -2.03 10.43 -12.94
CA ARG A 97 -1.29 10.87 -11.74
C ARG A 97 0.20 11.09 -11.96
N ASN A 98 0.81 10.39 -12.91
CA ASN A 98 2.23 10.58 -13.23
C ASN A 98 2.53 11.94 -13.88
N VAL A 99 1.54 12.61 -14.47
CA VAL A 99 1.69 13.94 -15.09
C VAL A 99 1.89 15.05 -14.03
N MET A 100 1.44 14.86 -12.78
CA MET A 100 1.45 15.92 -11.75
C MET A 100 2.74 15.99 -10.91
N LYS A 101 3.76 15.16 -11.15
CA LYS A 101 4.93 15.02 -10.26
C LYS A 101 6.24 15.64 -10.77
N GLU A 102 6.18 16.70 -11.57
CA GLU A 102 7.38 17.45 -11.97
C GLU A 102 7.63 18.67 -11.07
N GLN A 103 8.36 18.49 -9.96
CA GLN A 103 9.30 19.49 -9.41
C GLN A 103 10.12 19.00 -8.18
N GLY A 104 11.46 19.08 -8.27
CA GLY A 104 12.25 19.59 -7.14
C GLY A 104 12.85 18.70 -6.03
N LYS A 105 13.09 17.38 -6.21
CA LYS A 105 13.85 16.56 -5.20
C LYS A 105 14.98 15.71 -5.79
N THR A 106 15.91 15.18 -5.00
CA THR A 106 16.97 14.24 -5.45
C THR A 106 16.39 12.85 -5.76
N LEU A 107 16.88 12.18 -6.81
CA LEU A 107 16.32 10.93 -7.39
C LEU A 107 16.03 9.83 -6.34
N THR A 108 16.92 9.61 -5.38
CA THR A 108 16.76 8.56 -4.36
C THR A 108 15.68 8.90 -3.34
N LYS A 109 15.58 10.17 -2.94
CA LYS A 109 14.53 10.65 -2.03
C LYS A 109 13.17 10.69 -2.73
N ARG A 110 13.13 11.02 -4.03
CA ARG A 110 11.95 10.87 -4.89
C ARG A 110 11.44 9.44 -4.89
N LYS A 111 12.27 8.45 -5.24
CA LYS A 111 11.84 7.03 -5.29
C LYS A 111 11.28 6.52 -3.97
N LYS A 112 11.88 6.89 -2.84
CA LYS A 112 11.38 6.47 -1.51
C LYS A 112 10.02 7.08 -1.18
N GLU A 113 9.85 8.37 -1.48
CA GLU A 113 8.57 9.07 -1.30
C GLU A 113 7.53 8.63 -2.34
N GLU A 114 7.94 8.24 -3.55
CA GLU A 114 7.06 7.83 -4.65
C GLU A 114 6.20 6.61 -4.29
N HIS A 115 6.79 5.55 -3.73
CA HIS A 115 6.06 4.31 -3.42
C HIS A 115 5.03 4.48 -2.30
N GLN A 116 5.41 5.09 -1.17
CA GLN A 116 4.45 5.41 -0.10
C GLN A 116 3.38 6.41 -0.56
N THR A 117 3.71 7.32 -1.48
CA THR A 117 2.73 8.24 -2.08
C THR A 117 1.77 7.47 -2.99
N ALA A 118 2.25 6.49 -3.76
CA ALA A 118 1.38 5.61 -4.55
C ALA A 118 0.40 4.85 -3.65
N ALA A 119 0.88 4.26 -2.55
CA ALA A 119 0.01 3.63 -1.54
C ALA A 119 -1.03 4.60 -0.96
N ALA A 120 -0.67 5.87 -0.73
CA ALA A 120 -1.62 6.87 -0.24
C ALA A 120 -2.68 7.23 -1.30
N LEU A 121 -2.31 7.28 -2.58
CA LEU A 121 -3.25 7.52 -3.67
C LEU A 121 -4.22 6.35 -3.83
N ILE A 122 -3.73 5.11 -3.76
CA ILE A 122 -4.56 3.89 -3.79
C ILE A 122 -5.54 3.91 -2.61
N LEU A 123 -5.07 4.24 -1.40
CA LEU A 123 -5.93 4.31 -0.24
C LEU A 123 -6.97 5.43 -0.37
N GLN A 124 -6.60 6.60 -0.89
CA GLN A 124 -7.54 7.68 -1.10
C GLN A 124 -8.64 7.28 -2.10
N ASP A 125 -8.28 6.63 -3.21
CA ASP A 125 -9.25 6.12 -4.18
C ASP A 125 -10.22 5.12 -3.56
N TYR A 126 -9.72 4.25 -2.68
CA TYR A 126 -10.57 3.32 -1.95
C TYR A 126 -11.55 4.07 -1.03
N LEU A 127 -11.09 5.07 -0.29
CA LEU A 127 -11.95 5.87 0.60
C LEU A 127 -13.01 6.65 -0.19
N ASP A 128 -12.63 7.25 -1.31
CA ASP A 128 -13.51 8.05 -2.17
C ASP A 128 -14.52 7.19 -2.97
N SER A 129 -14.36 5.86 -2.96
CA SER A 129 -15.29 4.93 -3.61
C SER A 129 -16.57 4.64 -2.80
N PHE A 130 -16.64 5.17 -1.56
CA PHE A 130 -17.79 5.07 -0.65
C PHE A 130 -18.53 6.41 -0.54
#